data_AF-A0A2N6PW59-F1
#
_entry.id   AF-A0A2N6PW59-F1
#
_cell.length_a   1.000
_cell.length_b   1.000
_cell.length_c   1.000
_cell.angle_alpha   90.00
_cell.angle_beta   90.00
_cell.angle_gamma   90.00
#
_symmetry.space_group_name_H-M   'P 1'
#
loop_
_entity.id
_entity.type
_entity.pdbx_description
1 polymer ?
#
loop_
_entity_poly.entity_id
_entity_poly.type
_entity_poly.pdbx_seq_one_letter_code
_entity_poly.pdbx_strand_id
1 'polypeptide(L)'
;MSYELAFWSGGDELDPLEAYRRLDAEPMEPVPGLRAVDPAEVDRAIVEVLEGWTRDGIHLHPPGVEIGSAPVFEMHIGRHIARFFGYGIEEGDHFNAIIDVMRPLGYRLFDPQTNERFG
;
A
#
# COMPACT_ATOMS: atom_id res chain seq x y z
N MET A 1 12.52 4.27 11.66
CA MET A 1 11.90 2.96 11.36
C MET A 1 10.70 3.23 10.47
N SER A 2 10.47 2.39 9.46
CA SER A 2 9.29 2.47 8.59
C SER A 2 8.27 1.40 8.95
N TYR A 3 7.01 1.64 8.60
CA TYR A 3 5.92 0.67 8.66
C TYR A 3 5.44 0.40 7.23
N GLU A 4 5.26 -0.86 6.86
CA GLU A 4 4.84 -1.24 5.51
C GLU A 4 3.36 -1.66 5.51
N LEU A 5 2.58 -1.12 4.58
CA LEU A 5 1.29 -1.65 4.20
C LEU A 5 1.40 -2.28 2.81
N ALA A 6 1.17 -3.59 2.71
CA ALA A 6 1.22 -4.32 1.46
C ALA A 6 -0.21 -4.64 0.97
N PHE A 7 -0.50 -4.37 -0.30
CA PHE A 7 -1.83 -4.52 -0.87
C PHE A 7 -1.80 -5.36 -2.15
N TRP A 8 -2.68 -6.36 -2.23
CA TRP A 8 -2.93 -7.09 -3.47
C TRP A 8 -4.37 -7.64 -3.53
N SER A 9 -4.83 -7.92 -4.73
CA SER A 9 -6.18 -8.46 -4.98
C SER A 9 -6.12 -9.87 -5.58
N GLY A 10 -7.09 -10.70 -5.21
CA GLY A 10 -7.13 -12.12 -5.56
C GLY A 10 -6.26 -13.00 -4.64
N GLY A 11 -6.14 -14.28 -5.05
CA GLY A 11 -5.43 -15.30 -4.27
C GLY A 11 -6.06 -15.51 -2.89
N ASP A 12 -7.39 -15.65 -2.83
CA ASP A 12 -8.11 -15.72 -1.56
C ASP A 12 -7.87 -17.02 -0.78
N GLU A 13 -7.53 -18.08 -1.51
CA GLU A 13 -7.16 -19.40 -0.97
C GLU A 13 -5.65 -19.53 -0.70
N LEU A 14 -4.84 -18.49 -1.00
CA LEU A 14 -3.39 -18.55 -0.79
C LEU A 14 -3.04 -18.28 0.68
N ASP A 15 -1.98 -18.93 1.16
CA ASP A 15 -1.31 -18.53 2.39
C ASP A 15 -0.76 -17.10 2.22
N PRO A 16 -1.20 -16.13 3.04
CA PRO A 16 -0.82 -14.73 2.86
C PRO A 16 0.67 -14.46 2.99
N LEU A 17 1.33 -15.12 3.94
CA LEU A 17 2.74 -14.93 4.23
C LEU A 17 3.60 -15.47 3.10
N GLU A 18 3.27 -16.66 2.60
CA GLU A 18 3.96 -17.25 1.45
C GLU A 18 3.72 -16.44 0.17
N ALA A 19 2.49 -15.96 -0.06
CA ALA A 19 2.20 -15.08 -1.18
C ALA A 19 3.03 -13.78 -1.11
N TYR A 20 3.11 -13.14 0.05
CA TYR A 20 3.92 -11.95 0.28
C TYR A 20 5.41 -12.23 0.00
N ARG A 21 5.98 -13.31 0.54
CA ARG A 21 7.39 -13.68 0.30
C ARG A 21 7.71 -13.85 -1.18
N ARG A 22 6.80 -14.45 -1.96
CA ARG A 22 6.99 -14.62 -3.41
C ARG A 22 6.89 -13.31 -4.19
N LEU A 23 6.05 -12.38 -3.72
CA LEU A 23 5.95 -11.01 -4.23
C LEU A 23 7.12 -10.11 -3.82
N ASP A 24 7.84 -10.48 -2.76
CA ASP A 24 9.02 -9.78 -2.24
C ASP A 24 10.34 -10.33 -2.77
N ALA A 25 10.33 -11.54 -3.34
CA ALA A 25 11.50 -12.15 -3.94
C ALA A 25 12.06 -11.33 -5.12
N GLU A 26 13.38 -11.39 -5.29
CA GLU A 26 14.08 -10.86 -6.46
C GLU A 26 14.80 -12.01 -7.22
N PRO A 27 14.42 -12.31 -8.48
CA PRO A 27 13.31 -11.71 -9.24
C PRO A 27 11.94 -12.14 -8.69
N MET A 28 10.95 -11.25 -8.84
CA MET A 28 9.57 -11.49 -8.39
C MET A 28 8.99 -12.74 -9.06
N GLU A 29 8.44 -13.63 -8.25
CA GLU A 29 7.82 -14.85 -8.76
C GLU A 29 6.36 -14.61 -9.17
N PRO A 30 5.89 -15.25 -10.25
CA PRO A 30 4.47 -15.24 -10.57
C PRO A 30 3.68 -15.99 -9.49
N VAL A 31 2.71 -15.31 -8.90
CA VAL A 31 1.77 -15.88 -7.94
C VAL A 31 0.40 -16.05 -8.63
N PRO A 32 0.01 -17.28 -9.00
CA PRO A 32 -1.27 -17.53 -9.68
C PRO A 32 -2.46 -17.08 -8.83
N GLY A 33 -3.47 -16.51 -9.48
CA GLY A 33 -4.70 -16.05 -8.83
C GLY A 33 -4.66 -14.61 -8.33
N LEU A 34 -3.50 -13.94 -8.39
CA LEU A 34 -3.40 -12.50 -8.13
C LEU A 34 -3.74 -11.69 -9.39
N ARG A 35 -4.46 -10.59 -9.20
CA ARG A 35 -4.74 -9.64 -10.28
C ARG A 35 -3.58 -8.65 -10.41
N ALA A 36 -3.44 -8.05 -11.59
CA ALA A 36 -2.48 -6.98 -11.74
C ALA A 36 -2.98 -5.73 -11.01
N VAL A 37 -2.07 -4.95 -10.43
CA VAL A 37 -2.39 -3.61 -9.93
C VAL A 37 -2.52 -2.68 -11.12
N ASP A 38 -3.58 -1.90 -11.17
CA ASP A 38 -3.74 -0.80 -12.13
C ASP A 38 -3.23 0.50 -11.50
N PRO A 39 -2.05 1.02 -11.90
CA PRO A 39 -1.50 2.24 -11.31
C PRO A 39 -2.39 3.47 -11.52
N ALA A 40 -3.10 3.54 -12.65
CA ALA A 40 -3.96 4.68 -12.96
C ALA A 40 -5.24 4.67 -12.12
N GLU A 41 -5.73 3.49 -11.75
CA GLU A 41 -6.83 3.34 -10.80
C GLU A 41 -6.41 3.78 -9.39
N VAL A 42 -5.26 3.30 -8.92
CA VAL A 42 -4.71 3.69 -7.60
C VAL A 42 -4.45 5.20 -7.56
N ASP A 43 -3.83 5.76 -8.60
CA ASP A 43 -3.56 7.20 -8.70
C ASP A 43 -4.84 8.04 -8.62
N ARG A 44 -5.91 7.60 -9.29
CA ARG A 44 -7.20 8.27 -9.24
C ARG A 44 -7.81 8.20 -7.84
N ALA A 45 -7.80 7.03 -7.22
CA ALA A 45 -8.34 6.85 -5.87
C ALA A 45 -7.60 7.68 -4.82
N ILE A 46 -6.27 7.80 -4.94
CA ILE A 46 -5.46 8.68 -4.08
C ILE A 46 -5.97 10.13 -4.15
N VAL A 47 -6.18 10.66 -5.36
CA VAL A 47 -6.65 12.03 -5.56
C VAL A 47 -8.08 12.23 -5.05
N GLU A 48 -8.93 11.22 -5.19
CA GLU A 48 -10.35 11.29 -4.80
C GLU A 48 -10.56 11.15 -3.28
N VAL A 49 -9.75 10.33 -2.61
CA VAL A 49 -9.97 9.95 -1.20
C VAL A 49 -9.07 10.73 -0.23
N LEU A 50 -7.82 11.02 -0.60
CA LEU A 50 -6.87 11.69 0.30
C LEU A 50 -7.00 13.22 0.25
N GLU A 51 -8.14 13.74 0.71
CA GLU A 51 -8.39 15.18 0.77
C GLU A 51 -7.34 15.91 1.63
N GLY A 52 -6.74 16.96 1.07
CA GLY A 52 -5.74 17.79 1.76
C GLY A 52 -4.34 17.18 1.83
N TRP A 53 -4.14 15.95 1.35
CA TRP A 53 -2.82 15.36 1.23
C TRP A 53 -2.07 15.96 0.04
N THR A 54 -0.75 16.03 0.16
CA THR A 54 0.13 16.47 -0.92
C THR A 54 0.88 15.28 -1.50
N ARG A 55 0.90 15.16 -2.83
CA ARG A 55 1.69 14.14 -3.53
C ARG A 55 2.89 14.77 -4.22
N ASP A 56 4.07 14.23 -3.94
CA ASP A 56 5.33 14.55 -4.60
C ASP A 56 6.00 13.29 -5.15
N GLY A 57 5.73 12.98 -6.42
CA GLY A 57 6.16 11.74 -7.05
C GLY A 57 5.55 10.50 -6.38
N ILE A 58 6.40 9.72 -5.72
CA ILE A 58 6.04 8.53 -4.95
C ILE A 58 5.69 8.85 -3.48
N HIS A 59 5.91 10.08 -3.04
CA HIS A 59 5.68 10.49 -1.66
C HIS A 59 4.27 11.06 -1.48
N LEU A 60 3.61 10.65 -0.40
CA LEU A 60 2.32 11.16 0.05
C LEU A 60 2.50 11.78 1.44
N HIS A 61 2.26 13.08 1.54
CA HIS A 61 2.36 13.86 2.76
C HIS A 61 0.97 14.12 3.32
N PRO A 62 0.71 13.79 4.60
CA PRO A 62 -0.53 14.16 5.27
C PRO A 62 -0.79 15.67 5.31
N PRO A 63 -2.03 16.10 5.57
CA PRO A 63 -2.38 17.52 5.60
C PRO A 63 -1.53 18.31 6.61
N GLY A 64 -1.01 19.46 6.16
CA GLY A 64 -0.19 20.33 7.00
C GLY A 64 1.28 19.94 7.12
N VAL A 65 1.71 18.84 6.47
CA VAL A 65 3.12 18.42 6.44
C VAL A 65 3.84 19.08 5.26
N GLU A 66 5.03 19.61 5.52
CA GLU A 66 5.90 20.17 4.49
C GLU A 66 6.47 19.08 3.58
N ILE A 67 6.53 19.34 2.27
CA ILE A 67 7.13 18.42 1.29
C ILE A 67 8.59 18.14 1.67
N GLY A 68 8.98 16.87 1.62
CA GLY A 68 10.32 16.42 2.03
C GLY A 68 10.49 16.23 3.55
N SER A 69 9.44 16.44 4.34
CA SER A 69 9.42 16.16 5.78
C SER A 69 8.52 14.97 6.12
N ALA A 70 8.78 14.36 7.28
CA ALA A 70 7.88 13.37 7.88
C ALA A 70 6.74 14.08 8.67
N PRO A 71 5.56 13.44 8.86
CA PRO A 71 5.19 12.11 8.38
C PRO A 71 5.04 12.02 6.84
N VAL A 72 5.41 10.87 6.26
CA VAL A 72 5.31 10.65 4.80
C VAL A 72 5.10 9.16 4.50
N PHE A 73 4.33 8.85 3.45
CA PHE A 73 4.30 7.53 2.84
C PHE A 73 5.03 7.51 1.51
N GLU A 74 5.89 6.52 1.31
CA GLU A 74 6.50 6.22 0.02
C GLU A 74 5.73 5.08 -0.66
N MET A 75 5.26 5.29 -1.88
CA MET A 75 4.42 4.36 -2.63
C MET A 75 5.21 3.65 -3.73
N HIS A 76 5.18 2.31 -3.72
CA HIS A 76 5.74 1.47 -4.78
C HIS A 76 4.67 0.57 -5.36
N ILE A 77 4.43 0.68 -6.67
CA ILE A 77 3.48 -0.17 -7.40
C ILE A 77 4.27 -1.17 -8.25
N GLY A 78 4.24 -2.43 -7.85
CA GLY A 78 4.67 -3.57 -8.65
C GLY A 78 3.52 -4.14 -9.48
N ARG A 79 3.81 -5.19 -10.26
CA ARG A 79 2.79 -5.81 -11.14
C ARG A 79 1.57 -6.33 -10.37
N HIS A 80 1.79 -6.93 -9.20
CA HIS A 80 0.76 -7.64 -8.43
C HIS A 80 0.63 -7.15 -6.98
N ILE A 81 1.42 -6.15 -6.59
CA ILE A 81 1.47 -5.65 -5.22
C ILE A 81 1.69 -4.14 -5.23
N ALA A 82 0.95 -3.42 -4.40
CA ALA A 82 1.24 -2.03 -4.05
C ALA A 82 1.73 -1.99 -2.62
N ARG A 83 2.82 -1.28 -2.37
CA ARG A 83 3.43 -1.12 -1.04
C ARG A 83 3.46 0.34 -0.66
N PHE A 84 3.10 0.63 0.59
CA PHE A 84 3.22 1.96 1.19
C PHE A 84 4.11 1.87 2.41
N PHE A 85 5.23 2.59 2.39
CA PHE A 85 6.15 2.67 3.52
C PHE A 85 5.92 3.99 4.26
N GLY A 86 5.32 3.92 5.44
CA GLY A 86 5.12 5.06 6.32
C GLY A 86 6.38 5.35 7.13
N TYR A 87 6.87 6.59 7.07
CA TYR A 87 8.02 7.09 7.82
C TYR A 87 7.58 8.20 8.77
N GLY A 88 7.89 8.06 10.06
CA GLY A 88 7.51 9.05 11.08
C GLY A 88 6.01 9.16 11.34
N ILE A 89 5.23 8.13 10.96
CA ILE A 89 3.80 8.08 11.21
C ILE A 89 3.56 7.61 12.66
N GLU A 90 3.03 8.48 13.50
CA GLU A 90 2.62 8.14 14.88
C GLU A 90 1.10 7.98 15.02
N GLU A 91 0.35 8.59 14.10
CA GLU A 91 -1.12 8.62 14.11
C GLU A 91 -1.70 7.48 13.26
N GLY A 92 -2.53 6.64 13.88
CA GLY A 92 -3.21 5.53 13.20
C GLY A 92 -4.13 5.97 12.05
N ASP A 93 -4.67 7.18 12.13
CA ASP A 93 -5.59 7.72 11.12
C ASP A 93 -4.92 7.93 9.75
N HIS A 94 -3.62 8.19 9.73
CA HIS A 94 -2.88 8.27 8.47
C HIS A 94 -2.73 6.91 7.79
N PHE A 95 -2.56 5.81 8.54
CA PHE A 95 -2.60 4.47 7.98
C PHE A 95 -4.00 4.09 7.49
N ASN A 96 -5.04 4.45 8.27
CA ASN A 96 -6.43 4.22 7.89
C ASN A 96 -6.78 4.93 6.57
N ALA A 97 -6.29 6.14 6.34
CA ALA A 97 -6.49 6.86 5.09
C ALA A 97 -5.93 6.09 3.87
N ILE A 98 -4.74 5.49 3.99
CA ILE A 98 -4.17 4.64 2.94
C ILE A 98 -4.99 3.36 2.74
N ILE A 99 -5.47 2.75 3.83
CA ILE A 99 -6.33 1.56 3.76
C ILE A 99 -7.65 1.88 3.05
N ASP A 100 -8.24 3.05 3.33
CA ASP A 100 -9.50 3.52 2.74
C ASP A 100 -9.38 3.85 1.25
N VAL A 101 -8.18 4.21 0.77
CA VAL A 101 -7.89 4.32 -0.68
C VAL A 101 -7.93 2.95 -1.35
N MET A 102 -7.28 1.96 -0.76
CA MET A 102 -7.01 0.67 -1.42
C MET A 102 -8.18 -0.30 -1.32
N ARG A 103 -8.91 -0.29 -0.20
CA ARG A 103 -9.99 -1.24 0.09
C ARG A 103 -11.14 -1.19 -0.94
N PRO A 104 -11.67 -0.03 -1.37
CA PRO A 104 -12.74 0.03 -2.38
C PRO A 104 -12.34 -0.54 -3.74
N LEU A 105 -11.05 -0.52 -4.06
CA LEU A 105 -10.50 -1.10 -5.29
C LEU A 105 -10.34 -2.64 -5.21
N GLY A 106 -10.63 -3.23 -4.05
CA GLY A 106 -10.55 -4.67 -3.81
C GLY A 106 -9.15 -5.19 -3.52
N TYR A 107 -8.18 -4.31 -3.24
CA TYR A 107 -6.87 -4.72 -2.74
C TYR A 107 -6.94 -4.91 -1.22
N ARG A 108 -6.64 -6.13 -0.77
CA ARG A 108 -6.64 -6.50 0.64
C ARG A 108 -5.31 -6.16 1.28
N LEU A 109 -5.35 -5.63 2.50
CA LEU A 109 -4.16 -5.34 3.28
C LEU A 109 -3.53 -6.65 3.75
N PHE A 110 -2.23 -6.76 3.60
CA PHE A 110 -1.37 -7.63 4.38
C PHE A 110 -0.41 -6.75 5.16
N ASP A 111 -0.25 -7.08 6.42
CA ASP A 111 0.62 -6.39 7.36
C ASP A 111 1.85 -7.27 7.61
N PRO A 112 3.03 -6.95 7.03
CA PRO A 112 4.24 -7.74 7.21
C PRO A 112 4.77 -7.75 8.64
N GLN A 113 4.39 -6.79 9.49
CA GLN A 113 4.84 -6.68 10.87
C GLN A 113 4.13 -7.73 11.76
N THR A 114 2.88 -8.05 11.44
CA THR A 114 2.05 -9.03 12.15
C THR A 114 1.90 -10.35 11.39
N ASN A 115 2.23 -10.37 10.10
CA ASN A 115 1.96 -11.46 9.15
C ASN A 115 0.46 -11.76 8.96
N GLU A 116 -0.40 -10.76 9.15
CA GLU A 116 -1.84 -10.90 9.05
C GLU A 116 -2.39 -10.28 7.76
N ARG A 117 -3.47 -10.88 7.23
CA ARG A 117 -4.19 -10.38 6.04
C ARG A 117 -5.59 -9.95 6.44
N PHE A 118 -5.96 -8.74 6.07
CA PHE A 118 -7.22 -8.09 6.40
C PHE A 118 -8.04 -7.85 5.13
N GLY A 119 -9.35 -8.06 5.19
CA GLY A 119 -10.28 -7.94 4.08
C GLY A 119 -11.68 -7.52 4.52
#